data_AF-A0A923Z8N5-F1
#
_entry.id   AF-A0A923Z8N5-F1
#
_cell.length_a   1.000
_cell.length_b   1.000
_cell.length_c   1.000
_cell.angle_alpha   90.00
_cell.angle_beta   90.00
_cell.angle_gamma   90.00
#
_symmetry.space_group_name_H-M   'P 1'
#
loop_
_entity.id
_entity.type
_entity.pdbx_description
1 polymer ?
#
loop_
_entity_poly.entity_id
_entity_poly.type
_entity_poly.pdbx_seq_one_letter_code
_entity_poly.pdbx_strand_id
1 'polypeptide(L)'
;MDNNRRDFLTRSTRLAALVALAAAFPWTARGSVVGYPFQLGVASGSPRPSGMVLWTRILSDPLSQEPLDPRPVTVRWEIAEDEAFRRIAAKGDATALAELGHSVHVDATGLQPDRWYWYRFMVGDAISPVGRTRTAPAFDIMPTSLRCAVASCQHWEFGHYAAHRHIAAAAPDLVAFLGDYIYEWGPYRLTHPEQAQRSNESYTLTQYRARYAQYKSDRDLQAAHHAAPWIVTWDDHEVSNDYAGDRDFLLDPQFLVRRAAAYQAFYEHMPIRLPNLQSGPDRFAHMRIHDRLDWGRLARFHVLDSRQFRSYQACPKPERGGANSVTSSCIERLDP
;
A
#
# COMPACT_ATOMS: atom_id res chain seq x y z
N MET A 1 -34.06 -23.26 -9.85
CA MET A 1 -33.80 -21.84 -9.55
C MET A 1 -34.52 -21.52 -8.25
N ASP A 2 -33.84 -21.57 -7.09
CA ASP A 2 -34.29 -20.89 -5.85
C ASP A 2 -33.36 -21.04 -4.61
N ASN A 3 -32.14 -21.57 -4.73
CA ASN A 3 -31.19 -21.64 -3.60
C ASN A 3 -30.27 -20.42 -3.44
N ASN A 4 -30.24 -19.47 -4.39
CA ASN A 4 -29.33 -18.32 -4.33
C ASN A 4 -29.85 -17.11 -3.53
N ARG A 5 -31.15 -17.05 -3.23
CA ARG A 5 -31.76 -15.88 -2.58
C ARG A 5 -31.71 -15.95 -1.04
N ARG A 6 -31.80 -17.16 -0.47
CA ARG A 6 -31.67 -17.39 0.98
C ARG A 6 -30.23 -17.21 1.47
N ASP A 7 -29.25 -17.63 0.67
CA ASP A 7 -27.82 -17.46 0.98
C ASP A 7 -27.34 -16.00 0.92
N PHE A 8 -27.98 -15.16 0.10
CA PHE A 8 -27.70 -13.72 0.03
C PHE A 8 -28.23 -12.95 1.27
N LEU A 9 -29.37 -13.37 1.81
CA LEU A 9 -29.99 -12.76 3.00
C LEU A 9 -29.32 -13.20 4.31
N THR A 10 -28.78 -14.42 4.39
CA THR A 10 -27.99 -14.88 5.56
C THR A 10 -26.55 -14.34 5.57
N ARG A 11 -25.99 -13.92 4.43
CA ARG A 11 -24.63 -13.34 4.36
C ARG A 11 -24.61 -11.82 4.59
N SER A 12 -25.67 -11.10 4.22
CA SER A 12 -25.80 -9.65 4.48
C SER A 12 -26.07 -9.33 5.96
N THR A 13 -26.63 -10.28 6.71
CA THR A 13 -26.92 -10.13 8.16
C THR A 13 -25.67 -10.26 9.06
N ARG A 14 -24.59 -10.91 8.61
CA ARG A 14 -23.36 -11.07 9.42
C ARG A 14 -22.44 -9.84 9.38
N LEU A 15 -22.43 -9.08 8.29
CA LEU A 15 -21.71 -7.79 8.21
C LEU A 15 -22.48 -6.66 8.91
N ALA A 16 -23.81 -6.65 8.83
CA ALA A 16 -24.63 -5.68 9.57
C ALA A 16 -24.56 -5.90 11.09
N ALA A 17 -24.46 -7.15 11.56
CA ALA A 17 -24.33 -7.45 12.99
C ALA A 17 -22.98 -6.99 13.59
N LEU A 18 -21.88 -7.03 12.82
CA LEU A 18 -20.57 -6.53 13.26
C LEU A 18 -20.54 -4.99 13.36
N VAL A 19 -21.26 -4.29 12.47
CA VAL A 19 -21.40 -2.83 12.53
C VAL A 19 -22.34 -2.39 13.67
N ALA A 20 -23.40 -3.17 13.95
CA ALA A 20 -24.37 -2.84 15.00
C ALA A 20 -23.83 -3.08 16.43
N LEU A 21 -22.96 -4.06 16.65
CA LEU A 21 -22.31 -4.30 17.95
C LEU A 21 -21.20 -3.28 18.28
N ALA A 22 -20.59 -2.64 17.27
CA ALA A 22 -19.62 -1.57 17.47
C ALA A 22 -20.28 -0.23 17.86
N ALA A 23 -21.54 -0.01 17.49
CA ALA A 23 -22.29 1.21 17.82
C ALA A 23 -22.88 1.23 19.24
N ALA A 24 -22.92 0.09 19.94
CA ALA A 24 -23.60 -0.06 21.23
C ALA A 24 -22.68 0.10 22.47
N PHE A 25 -21.37 0.25 22.29
CA PHE A 25 -20.45 0.51 23.39
C PHE A 25 -19.61 1.76 23.10
N PRO A 26 -19.84 2.88 23.81
CA PRO A 26 -18.89 3.99 23.82
C PRO A 26 -17.66 3.54 24.62
N TRP A 27 -16.81 2.70 24.02
CA TRP A 27 -15.52 2.39 24.59
C TRP A 27 -14.60 3.57 24.30
N THR A 28 -14.62 4.57 25.17
CA THR A 28 -13.53 5.54 25.27
C THR A 28 -12.33 4.86 25.93
N ALA A 29 -11.83 3.78 25.34
CA ALA A 29 -10.50 3.29 25.66
C ALA A 29 -9.52 4.22 24.92
N ARG A 30 -9.05 5.27 25.61
CA ARG A 30 -7.82 5.95 25.22
C ARG A 30 -6.69 4.93 25.41
N GLY A 31 -6.45 4.09 24.41
CA GLY A 31 -5.21 3.34 24.34
C GLY A 31 -4.07 4.34 24.38
N SER A 32 -3.29 4.34 25.47
CA SER A 32 -2.07 5.11 25.53
C SER A 32 -1.10 4.48 24.54
N VAL A 33 -0.99 5.07 23.35
CA VAL A 33 0.12 4.74 22.46
C VAL A 33 1.37 5.30 23.14
N VAL A 34 2.29 4.43 23.54
CA VAL A 34 3.57 4.85 24.10
C VAL A 34 4.39 5.41 22.95
N GLY A 35 4.68 6.71 22.98
CA GLY A 35 5.41 7.41 21.91
C GLY A 35 4.54 7.98 20.79
N TYR A 36 5.18 8.63 19.81
CA TYR A 36 4.49 9.24 18.68
C TYR A 36 4.02 8.17 17.66
N PRO A 37 2.71 8.05 17.35
CA PRO A 37 2.15 6.94 16.59
C PRO A 37 2.35 6.99 15.07
N PHE A 38 2.72 8.14 14.50
CA PHE A 38 2.76 8.34 13.05
C PHE A 38 4.20 8.27 12.51
N GLN A 39 4.97 7.27 12.95
CA GLN A 39 6.39 7.11 12.59
C GLN A 39 6.60 6.88 11.08
N LEU A 40 5.60 6.33 10.39
CA LEU A 40 5.67 6.03 8.95
C LEU A 40 5.06 7.14 8.08
N GLY A 41 4.73 8.28 8.70
CA GLY A 41 4.05 9.39 8.03
C GLY A 41 2.63 9.04 7.57
N VAL A 42 2.18 9.80 6.58
CA VAL A 42 0.87 9.66 5.94
C VAL A 42 1.05 9.52 4.43
N ALA A 43 0.04 9.01 3.73
CA ALA A 43 0.05 8.93 2.28
C ALA A 43 -1.36 9.11 1.72
N SER A 44 -1.46 9.46 0.44
CA SER A 44 -2.73 9.43 -0.29
C SER A 44 -2.55 8.78 -1.66
N GLY A 45 -3.63 8.25 -2.22
CA GLY A 45 -3.53 7.50 -3.46
C GLY A 45 -4.88 7.13 -4.04
N SER A 46 -4.83 6.43 -5.18
CA SER A 46 -6.02 6.08 -5.97
C SER A 46 -6.99 7.27 -6.20
N PRO A 47 -6.51 8.43 -6.68
CA PRO A 47 -7.35 9.62 -6.80
C PRO A 47 -8.46 9.43 -7.85
N ARG A 48 -9.62 9.99 -7.56
CA ARG A 48 -10.83 10.01 -8.39
C ARG A 48 -11.36 11.44 -8.44
N PRO A 49 -12.29 11.75 -9.36
CA PRO A 49 -12.89 13.08 -9.42
C PRO A 49 -13.53 13.53 -8.10
N SER A 50 -14.14 12.61 -7.37
CA SER A 50 -14.88 12.94 -6.14
C SER A 50 -14.25 12.42 -4.86
N GLY A 51 -13.01 11.91 -4.91
CA GLY A 51 -12.46 11.18 -3.77
C GLY A 51 -11.06 10.61 -3.97
N MET A 52 -10.50 10.03 -2.91
CA MET A 52 -9.18 9.39 -2.89
C MET A 52 -9.06 8.49 -1.66
N VAL A 53 -8.04 7.65 -1.64
CA VAL A 53 -7.64 6.94 -0.43
C VAL A 53 -6.67 7.81 0.36
N LEU A 54 -6.92 7.95 1.67
CA LEU A 54 -5.94 8.43 2.64
C LEU A 54 -5.42 7.27 3.47
N TRP A 55 -4.15 7.32 3.82
CA TRP A 55 -3.45 6.24 4.51
C TRP A 55 -2.58 6.77 5.65
N THR A 56 -2.54 6.01 6.74
CA THR A 56 -1.50 6.08 7.77
C THR A 56 -1.41 4.71 8.46
N ARG A 57 -0.38 4.49 9.28
CA ARG A 57 -0.29 3.33 10.18
C ARG A 57 0.02 3.77 11.59
N ILE A 58 -0.68 3.23 12.58
CA ILE A 58 -0.44 3.51 14.00
C ILE A 58 0.66 2.57 14.49
N LEU A 59 1.87 3.11 14.65
CA LEU A 59 3.05 2.35 15.01
C LEU A 59 4.07 3.25 15.70
N SER A 60 4.45 2.90 16.93
CA SER A 60 5.43 3.66 17.71
C SER A 60 6.88 3.24 17.47
N ASP A 61 7.10 1.96 17.13
CA ASP A 61 8.42 1.41 16.83
C ASP A 61 8.36 0.73 15.45
N PRO A 62 8.97 1.35 14.41
CA PRO A 62 9.01 0.79 13.05
C PRO A 62 9.63 -0.60 12.93
N LEU A 63 10.58 -0.96 13.80
CA LEU A 63 11.31 -2.23 13.68
C LEU A 63 10.82 -3.31 14.65
N SER A 64 9.85 -3.00 15.51
CA SER A 64 9.29 -3.99 16.43
C SER A 64 8.67 -5.16 15.67
N GLN A 65 9.08 -6.37 16.07
CA GLN A 65 8.52 -7.63 15.59
C GLN A 65 7.68 -8.31 16.68
N GLU A 66 7.43 -7.62 17.79
CA GLU A 66 6.57 -8.10 18.87
C GLU A 66 5.11 -8.25 18.38
N PRO A 67 4.33 -9.14 19.00
CA PRO A 67 2.91 -9.25 18.72
C PRO A 67 2.20 -7.90 18.84
N LEU A 68 1.33 -7.60 17.87
CA LEU A 68 0.52 -6.39 17.89
C LEU A 68 -0.49 -6.43 19.04
N ASP A 69 -0.76 -5.27 19.63
CA ASP A 69 -1.87 -5.11 20.56
C ASP A 69 -3.19 -5.45 19.83
N PRO A 70 -4.00 -6.43 20.30
CA PRO A 70 -5.22 -6.83 19.60
C PRO A 70 -6.32 -5.77 19.64
N ARG A 71 -6.18 -4.72 20.45
CA ARG A 71 -7.22 -3.69 20.60
C ARG A 71 -7.31 -2.82 19.33
N PRO A 72 -8.53 -2.60 18.79
CA PRO A 72 -8.75 -1.61 17.74
C PRO A 72 -8.42 -0.20 18.22
N VAL A 73 -7.89 0.63 17.33
CA VAL A 73 -7.59 2.05 17.61
C VAL A 73 -8.49 2.93 16.74
N THR A 74 -9.29 3.80 17.36
CA THR A 74 -10.05 4.82 16.65
C THR A 74 -9.14 5.97 16.25
N VAL A 75 -9.14 6.29 14.95
CA VAL A 75 -8.32 7.33 14.34
C VAL A 75 -9.23 8.35 13.68
N ARG A 76 -9.19 9.59 14.16
CA ARG A 76 -9.88 10.72 13.51
C ARG A 76 -9.10 11.13 12.28
N TRP A 77 -9.79 11.57 11.24
CA TRP A 77 -9.17 12.12 10.03
C TRP A 77 -9.92 13.36 9.56
N GLU A 78 -9.18 14.28 8.94
CA GLU A 78 -9.70 15.52 8.37
C GLU A 78 -9.08 15.77 7.00
N ILE A 79 -9.88 16.36 6.11
CA ILE A 79 -9.47 16.93 4.82
C ILE A 79 -9.90 18.40 4.81
N ALA A 80 -9.00 19.30 4.45
CA ALA A 80 -9.22 20.73 4.45
C ALA A 80 -8.86 21.37 3.11
N GLU A 81 -9.50 22.51 2.82
CA GLU A 81 -9.23 23.36 1.66
C GLU A 81 -8.05 24.32 1.87
N ASP A 82 -7.43 24.28 3.05
CA ASP A 82 -6.26 25.06 3.41
C ASP A 82 -5.39 24.29 4.41
N GLU A 83 -4.09 24.54 4.36
CA GLU A 83 -3.08 23.87 5.19
C GLU A 83 -3.27 24.10 6.70
N ALA A 84 -3.89 25.22 7.08
CA ALA A 84 -4.16 25.55 8.48
C ALA A 84 -5.43 24.87 9.02
N PHE A 85 -6.12 24.06 8.22
CA PHE A 85 -7.35 23.35 8.60
C PHE A 85 -8.47 24.29 9.07
N ARG A 86 -8.57 25.51 8.50
CA ARG A 86 -9.65 26.46 8.82
C ARG A 86 -10.95 26.13 8.11
N ARG A 87 -10.88 25.56 6.91
CA ARG A 87 -12.02 25.13 6.10
C ARG A 87 -11.97 23.62 5.88
N ILE A 88 -12.69 22.88 6.73
CA ILE A 88 -12.79 21.42 6.62
C ILE A 88 -13.76 21.06 5.48
N ALA A 89 -13.26 20.30 4.51
CA ALA A 89 -14.03 19.76 3.39
C ALA A 89 -14.67 18.42 3.73
N ALA A 90 -13.98 17.57 4.48
CA ALA A 90 -14.49 16.28 4.96
C ALA A 90 -13.77 15.87 6.25
N LYS A 91 -14.43 15.07 7.08
CA LYS A 91 -13.84 14.49 8.30
C LYS A 91 -14.59 13.24 8.72
N GLY A 92 -13.96 12.43 9.57
CA GLY A 92 -14.61 11.29 10.17
C GLY A 92 -13.69 10.52 11.10
N ASP A 93 -14.13 9.32 11.44
CA ASP A 93 -13.38 8.33 12.21
C ASP A 93 -13.09 7.11 11.34
N ALA A 94 -11.97 6.46 11.59
CA ALA A 94 -11.60 5.18 11.02
C ALA A 94 -11.06 4.26 12.11
N THR A 95 -11.26 2.95 11.95
CA THR A 95 -10.80 1.95 12.92
C THR A 95 -9.55 1.27 12.39
N ALA A 96 -8.42 1.45 13.08
CA ALA A 96 -7.19 0.71 12.82
C ALA A 96 -7.26 -0.64 13.54
N LEU A 97 -7.32 -1.73 12.75
CA LEU A 97 -7.46 -3.10 13.25
C LEU A 97 -6.08 -3.78 13.34
N ALA A 98 -5.86 -4.59 14.38
CA ALA A 98 -4.61 -5.32 14.58
C ALA A 98 -4.37 -6.35 13.46
N GLU A 99 -5.45 -6.93 12.93
CA GLU A 99 -5.42 -7.85 11.80
C GLU A 99 -4.83 -7.21 10.54
N LEU A 100 -4.93 -5.89 10.41
CA LEU A 100 -4.35 -5.09 9.33
C LEU A 100 -3.14 -4.27 9.80
N GLY A 101 -2.44 -4.72 10.84
CA GLY A 101 -1.22 -4.06 11.30
C GLY A 101 -1.45 -2.67 11.90
N HIS A 102 -2.67 -2.36 12.33
CA HIS A 102 -3.13 -1.00 12.67
C HIS A 102 -2.90 0.02 11.56
N SER A 103 -2.94 -0.40 10.29
CA SER A 103 -3.07 0.50 9.16
C SER A 103 -4.47 1.11 9.11
N VAL A 104 -4.55 2.34 8.61
CA VAL A 104 -5.79 3.08 8.39
C VAL A 104 -5.89 3.36 6.90
N HIS A 105 -7.02 3.02 6.31
CA HIS A 105 -7.37 3.35 4.93
C HIS A 105 -8.73 4.03 4.92
N VAL A 106 -8.78 5.29 4.48
CA VAL A 106 -10.01 6.06 4.36
C VAL A 106 -10.30 6.25 2.88
N ASP A 107 -11.40 5.70 2.38
CA ASP A 107 -11.93 6.03 1.05
C ASP A 107 -12.77 7.30 1.14
N ALA A 108 -12.11 8.45 1.09
CA ALA A 108 -12.76 9.75 1.20
C ALA A 108 -13.54 10.07 -0.08
N THR A 109 -14.78 10.52 0.07
CA THR A 109 -15.70 10.83 -1.04
C THR A 109 -16.37 12.20 -0.85
N GLY A 110 -17.09 12.66 -1.87
CA GLY A 110 -17.83 13.93 -1.82
C GLY A 110 -16.96 15.18 -2.01
N LEU A 111 -15.73 15.01 -2.49
CA LEU A 111 -14.81 16.11 -2.77
C LEU A 111 -15.02 16.66 -4.17
N GLN A 112 -14.59 17.91 -4.39
CA GLN A 112 -14.68 18.55 -5.70
C GLN A 112 -13.57 18.04 -6.61
N PRO A 113 -13.84 17.86 -7.92
CA PRO A 113 -12.84 17.43 -8.88
C PRO A 113 -11.77 18.50 -9.11
N ASP A 114 -10.62 18.04 -9.56
CA ASP A 114 -9.45 18.86 -9.90
C ASP A 114 -9.02 19.86 -8.82
N ARG A 115 -9.07 19.45 -7.55
CA ARG A 115 -8.81 20.34 -6.41
C ARG A 115 -7.73 19.78 -5.49
N TRP A 116 -6.85 20.68 -5.07
CA TRP A 116 -5.86 20.42 -4.03
C TRP A 116 -6.49 20.50 -2.64
N TYR A 117 -6.12 19.55 -1.79
CA TYR A 117 -6.53 19.46 -0.39
C TYR A 117 -5.34 19.13 0.51
N TRP A 118 -5.51 19.40 1.81
CA TRP A 118 -4.61 18.98 2.89
C TRP A 118 -5.33 18.00 3.79
N TYR A 119 -4.63 17.03 4.36
CA TYR A 119 -5.22 16.02 5.23
C TYR A 119 -4.32 15.66 6.40
N ARG A 120 -4.93 15.23 7.51
CA ARG A 120 -4.23 14.79 8.72
C ARG A 120 -5.04 13.74 9.47
N PHE A 121 -4.35 12.97 10.31
CA PHE A 121 -4.92 11.99 11.22
C PHE A 121 -4.64 12.35 12.67
N MET A 122 -5.51 11.94 13.58
CA MET A 122 -5.34 12.15 15.02
C MET A 122 -5.71 10.90 15.82
N VAL A 123 -4.86 10.54 16.78
CA VAL A 123 -5.11 9.50 17.78
C VAL A 123 -4.85 10.07 19.16
N GLY A 124 -5.89 10.17 20.00
CA GLY A 124 -5.80 10.96 21.23
C GLY A 124 -5.37 12.40 20.92
N ASP A 125 -4.29 12.84 21.56
CA ASP A 125 -3.69 14.18 21.37
C ASP A 125 -2.60 14.21 20.29
N ALA A 126 -2.19 13.05 19.77
CA ALA A 126 -1.20 13.00 18.70
C ALA A 126 -1.84 13.38 17.35
N ILE A 127 -1.15 14.22 16.59
CA ILE A 127 -1.52 14.64 15.24
C ILE A 127 -0.43 14.17 14.27
N SER A 128 -0.83 13.60 13.14
CA SER A 128 0.09 13.18 12.08
C SER A 128 0.77 14.39 11.43
N PRO A 129 1.84 14.18 10.62
CA PRO A 129 2.22 15.18 9.63
C PRO A 129 1.05 15.50 8.71
N VAL A 130 1.05 16.70 8.15
CA VAL A 130 0.05 17.12 7.15
C VAL A 130 0.48 16.61 5.78
N GLY A 131 -0.39 15.84 5.14
CA GLY A 131 -0.23 15.46 3.75
C GLY A 131 -1.01 16.39 2.83
N ARG A 132 -0.58 16.48 1.57
CA ARG A 132 -1.27 17.18 0.48
C ARG A 132 -1.71 16.16 -0.57
N THR A 133 -2.85 16.40 -1.18
CA THR A 133 -3.45 15.49 -2.17
C THR A 133 -4.27 16.26 -3.20
N ARG A 134 -4.57 15.64 -4.34
CA ARG A 134 -5.35 16.24 -5.43
C ARG A 134 -6.38 15.23 -5.96
N THR A 135 -7.64 15.64 -6.06
CA THR A 135 -8.65 14.87 -6.79
C THR A 135 -8.34 14.89 -8.28
N ALA A 136 -8.67 13.80 -8.98
CA ALA A 136 -8.54 13.79 -10.43
C ALA A 136 -9.50 14.81 -11.08
N PRO A 137 -9.23 15.30 -12.30
CA PRO A 137 -10.22 16.05 -13.07
C PRO A 137 -11.45 15.21 -13.38
N ALA A 138 -12.61 15.87 -13.54
CA ALA A 138 -13.83 15.21 -13.98
C ALA A 138 -13.63 14.53 -15.35
N PHE A 139 -14.31 13.39 -15.56
CA PHE A 139 -14.05 12.48 -16.69
C PHE A 139 -14.21 13.11 -18.08
N ASP A 140 -15.06 14.13 -18.21
CA ASP A 140 -15.36 14.84 -19.45
C ASP A 140 -14.44 16.06 -19.69
N ILE A 141 -13.63 16.44 -18.71
CA ILE A 141 -12.75 17.60 -18.77
C ILE A 141 -11.40 17.23 -19.37
N MET A 142 -10.89 18.09 -20.26
CA MET A 142 -9.52 18.04 -20.77
C MET A 142 -8.66 19.03 -19.97
N PRO A 143 -7.92 18.60 -18.93
CA PRO A 143 -7.00 19.49 -18.21
C PRO A 143 -5.86 19.94 -19.12
N THR A 144 -5.26 21.11 -18.83
CA THR A 144 -4.18 21.70 -19.62
C THR A 144 -2.86 20.94 -19.52
N SER A 145 -2.60 20.31 -18.37
CA SER A 145 -1.37 19.56 -18.11
C SER A 145 -1.55 18.56 -16.97
N LEU A 146 -0.66 17.58 -16.93
CA LEU A 146 -0.44 16.68 -15.80
C LEU A 146 1.06 16.55 -15.56
N ARG A 147 1.54 16.90 -14.36
CA ARG A 147 2.92 16.63 -13.94
C ARG A 147 2.98 15.32 -13.18
N CYS A 148 3.55 14.29 -13.80
CA CYS A 148 3.73 12.98 -13.18
C CYS A 148 5.21 12.74 -12.84
N ALA A 149 5.49 12.29 -11.62
CA ALA A 149 6.78 11.69 -11.27
C ALA A 149 6.67 10.17 -11.36
N VAL A 150 7.68 9.51 -11.93
CA VAL A 150 7.70 8.05 -12.10
C VAL A 150 8.94 7.49 -11.42
N ALA A 151 8.76 6.46 -10.60
CA ALA A 151 9.84 5.84 -9.82
C ALA A 151 9.62 4.32 -9.64
N SER A 152 10.69 3.61 -9.35
CA SER A 152 10.72 2.19 -8.97
C SER A 152 12.04 1.90 -8.26
N CYS A 153 12.22 0.68 -7.75
CA CYS A 153 13.51 0.13 -7.33
C CYS A 153 14.26 1.03 -6.35
N GLN A 154 13.78 1.08 -5.10
CA GLN A 154 14.35 1.95 -4.07
C GLN A 154 15.08 1.15 -2.99
N HIS A 155 16.01 0.26 -3.37
CA HIS A 155 16.64 -0.62 -2.39
C HIS A 155 17.30 0.17 -1.23
N TRP A 156 16.85 -0.10 0.00
CA TRP A 156 17.30 0.60 1.22
C TRP A 156 18.83 0.65 1.36
N GLU A 157 19.49 -0.48 1.14
CA GLU A 157 20.93 -0.61 1.33
C GLU A 157 21.79 -0.01 0.20
N PHE A 158 21.23 0.37 -0.95
CA PHE A 158 22.00 0.88 -2.09
C PHE A 158 22.09 2.40 -2.16
N GLY A 159 21.47 3.12 -1.22
CA GLY A 159 21.71 4.55 -1.08
C GLY A 159 20.61 5.28 -0.33
N HIS A 160 20.90 6.54 -0.01
CA HIS A 160 19.91 7.46 0.54
C HIS A 160 18.86 7.85 -0.50
N TYR A 161 17.65 8.16 -0.04
CA TYR A 161 16.51 8.50 -0.87
C TYR A 161 16.50 9.97 -1.35
N ALA A 162 17.66 10.48 -1.78
CA ALA A 162 17.79 11.81 -2.37
C ALA A 162 16.84 12.03 -3.56
N ALA A 163 16.56 10.98 -4.35
CA ALA A 163 15.58 11.04 -5.43
C ALA A 163 14.17 11.41 -4.93
N HIS A 164 13.73 10.86 -3.79
CA HIS A 164 12.43 11.20 -3.19
C HIS A 164 12.37 12.65 -2.70
N ARG A 165 13.48 13.17 -2.17
CA ARG A 165 13.59 14.61 -1.85
C ARG A 165 13.38 15.48 -3.09
N HIS A 166 13.95 15.09 -4.23
CA HIS A 166 13.76 15.80 -5.50
C HIS A 166 12.33 15.65 -6.04
N ILE A 167 11.70 14.48 -5.88
CA ILE A 167 10.27 14.28 -6.22
C ILE A 167 9.40 15.24 -5.41
N ALA A 168 9.59 15.31 -4.10
CA ALA A 168 8.84 16.22 -3.23
C ALA A 168 9.02 17.69 -3.66
N ALA A 169 10.25 18.11 -3.93
CA ALA A 169 10.56 19.49 -4.37
C ALA A 169 10.01 19.82 -5.77
N ALA A 170 9.86 18.84 -6.66
CA ALA A 170 9.29 19.03 -7.99
C ALA A 170 7.77 19.27 -7.96
N ALA A 171 7.11 19.03 -6.82
CA ALA A 171 5.68 19.19 -6.60
C ALA A 171 4.83 18.58 -7.74
N PRO A 172 4.91 17.26 -7.98
CA PRO A 172 4.10 16.59 -8.99
C PRO A 172 2.61 16.64 -8.63
N ASP A 173 1.75 16.50 -9.64
CA ASP A 173 0.31 16.33 -9.45
C ASP A 173 -0.04 14.89 -9.06
N LEU A 174 0.81 13.94 -9.47
CA LEU A 174 0.65 12.51 -9.29
C LEU A 174 2.03 11.84 -9.24
N VAL A 175 2.21 10.84 -8.38
CA VAL A 175 3.38 9.95 -8.39
C VAL A 175 2.96 8.57 -8.86
N ALA A 176 3.70 7.99 -9.80
CA ALA A 176 3.55 6.60 -10.23
C ALA A 176 4.74 5.77 -9.75
N PHE A 177 4.49 4.81 -8.86
CA PHE A 177 5.51 3.90 -8.35
C PHE A 177 5.31 2.50 -8.94
N LEU A 178 6.32 1.98 -9.64
CA LEU A 178 6.17 0.86 -10.57
C LEU A 178 6.63 -0.51 -10.04
N GLY A 179 6.90 -0.61 -8.74
CA GLY A 179 7.36 -1.85 -8.10
C GLY A 179 8.76 -1.74 -7.51
N ASP A 180 9.17 -2.77 -6.79
CA ASP A 180 10.37 -2.80 -5.94
C ASP A 180 10.40 -1.64 -4.92
N TYR A 181 9.25 -1.39 -4.30
CA TYR A 181 9.10 -0.45 -3.20
C TYR A 181 9.88 -0.91 -1.98
N ILE A 182 9.88 -2.22 -1.74
CA ILE A 182 10.80 -2.88 -0.82
C ILE A 182 11.64 -3.89 -1.59
N TYR A 183 12.76 -4.26 -0.98
CA TYR A 183 13.43 -5.53 -1.24
C TYR A 183 13.20 -6.44 -0.04
N GLU A 184 13.12 -7.74 -0.27
CA GLU A 184 12.72 -8.75 0.72
C GLU A 184 13.84 -9.17 1.67
N TRP A 185 15.11 -8.82 1.36
CA TRP A 185 16.31 -9.10 2.17
C TRP A 185 17.09 -7.83 2.57
N GLY A 186 17.92 -7.94 3.60
CA GLY A 186 18.67 -6.84 4.21
C GLY A 186 18.51 -6.79 5.74
N PRO A 187 19.46 -6.23 6.49
CA PRO A 187 19.36 -6.09 7.93
C PRO A 187 18.24 -5.11 8.32
N TYR A 188 17.48 -5.44 9.37
CA TYR A 188 16.46 -4.54 9.94
C TYR A 188 17.12 -3.40 10.71
N ARG A 189 17.38 -2.28 10.04
CA ARG A 189 18.04 -1.10 10.62
C ARG A 189 17.50 0.19 10.00
N LEU A 190 17.34 1.22 10.82
CA LEU A 190 16.89 2.55 10.36
C LEU A 190 18.05 3.44 9.88
N THR A 191 19.25 2.86 9.76
CA THR A 191 20.41 3.50 9.15
C THR A 191 20.75 2.80 7.84
N HIS A 192 21.15 3.58 6.83
CA HIS A 192 21.68 3.01 5.60
C HIS A 192 23.06 2.38 5.89
N PRO A 193 23.29 1.13 5.48
CA PRO A 193 24.60 0.51 5.61
C PRO A 193 25.57 1.06 4.55
N GLU A 194 26.87 0.89 4.78
CA GLU A 194 27.91 1.26 3.80
C GLU A 194 27.88 0.36 2.56
N GLN A 195 27.44 -0.88 2.71
CA GLN A 195 27.32 -1.88 1.65
C GLN A 195 26.11 -2.78 1.93
N ALA A 196 25.47 -3.25 0.86
CA ALA A 196 24.32 -4.14 0.97
C ALA A 196 24.72 -5.51 1.51
N GLN A 197 23.90 -6.04 2.41
CA GLN A 197 24.14 -7.29 3.12
C GLN A 197 22.95 -8.22 2.93
N ARG A 198 23.11 -9.21 2.05
CA ARG A 198 22.09 -10.24 1.82
C ARG A 198 21.92 -11.12 3.06
N SER A 199 20.98 -10.74 3.90
CA SER A 199 20.66 -11.33 5.21
C SER A 199 19.18 -11.12 5.51
N ASN A 200 18.64 -11.77 6.55
CA ASN A 200 17.31 -11.47 7.11
C ASN A 200 16.20 -11.34 6.04
N GLU A 201 16.13 -12.32 5.15
CA GLU A 201 15.09 -12.38 4.14
C GLU A 201 13.70 -12.56 4.79
N SER A 202 12.70 -11.87 4.24
CA SER A 202 11.34 -11.79 4.76
C SER A 202 10.50 -12.94 4.21
N TYR A 203 9.92 -13.75 5.10
CA TYR A 203 9.01 -14.85 4.76
C TYR A 203 7.63 -14.70 5.43
N THR A 204 7.60 -14.17 6.66
CA THR A 204 6.37 -14.04 7.45
C THR A 204 5.76 -12.65 7.36
N LEU A 205 4.46 -12.52 7.69
CA LEU A 205 3.76 -11.23 7.70
C LEU A 205 4.44 -10.21 8.62
N THR A 206 4.91 -10.63 9.79
CA THR A 206 5.65 -9.76 10.72
C THR A 206 6.95 -9.24 10.11
N GLN A 207 7.68 -10.09 9.39
CA GLN A 207 8.92 -9.69 8.71
C GLN A 207 8.67 -8.70 7.58
N TYR A 208 7.66 -8.95 6.72
CA TYR A 208 7.29 -7.98 5.68
C TYR A 208 6.78 -6.66 6.28
N ARG A 209 5.99 -6.68 7.35
CA ARG A 209 5.55 -5.46 8.06
C ARG A 209 6.75 -4.65 8.57
N ALA A 210 7.73 -5.30 9.19
CA ALA A 210 8.96 -4.64 9.64
C ALA A 210 9.78 -4.09 8.47
N ARG A 211 9.82 -4.81 7.34
CA ARG A 211 10.51 -4.37 6.12
C ARG A 211 9.87 -3.14 5.49
N TYR A 212 8.54 -3.10 5.33
CA TYR A 212 7.86 -1.90 4.87
C TYR A 212 8.03 -0.74 5.84
N ALA A 213 7.96 -0.99 7.15
CA ALA A 213 8.16 0.03 8.16
C ALA A 213 9.59 0.59 8.15
N GLN A 214 10.62 -0.22 7.92
CA GLN A 214 11.98 0.23 7.66
C GLN A 214 12.01 1.20 6.48
N TYR A 215 11.50 0.80 5.32
CA TYR A 215 11.53 1.64 4.12
C TYR A 215 10.74 2.95 4.32
N LYS A 216 9.52 2.87 4.87
CA LYS A 216 8.65 4.03 5.13
C LYS A 216 9.10 4.92 6.30
N SER A 217 10.11 4.52 7.06
CA SER A 217 10.70 5.37 8.10
C SER A 217 11.58 6.48 7.53
N ASP A 218 12.02 6.36 6.26
CA ASP A 218 12.84 7.37 5.62
C ASP A 218 12.06 8.68 5.40
N ARG A 219 12.68 9.80 5.78
CA ARG A 219 12.05 11.12 5.77
C ARG A 219 11.85 11.67 4.37
N ASP A 220 12.76 11.37 3.45
CA ASP A 220 12.65 11.84 2.07
C ASP A 220 11.52 11.08 1.34
N LEU A 221 11.37 9.77 1.58
CA LEU A 221 10.23 8.99 1.10
C LEU A 221 8.91 9.47 1.72
N GLN A 222 8.86 9.75 3.03
CA GLN A 222 7.69 10.34 3.65
C GLN A 222 7.32 11.69 3.01
N ALA A 223 8.30 12.56 2.78
CA ALA A 223 8.07 13.85 2.13
C ALA A 223 7.47 13.69 0.72
N ALA A 224 7.90 12.69 -0.05
CA ALA A 224 7.31 12.38 -1.35
C ALA A 224 5.87 11.86 -1.26
N HIS A 225 5.53 11.06 -0.23
CA HIS A 225 4.15 10.65 0.06
C HIS A 225 3.26 11.81 0.53
N HIS A 226 3.83 12.79 1.23
CA HIS A 226 3.10 13.98 1.70
C HIS A 226 2.82 14.96 0.56
N ALA A 227 3.58 14.93 -0.54
CA ALA A 227 3.51 15.95 -1.58
C ALA A 227 2.33 15.79 -2.56
N ALA A 228 1.94 14.55 -2.88
CA ALA A 228 1.00 14.25 -3.96
C ALA A 228 0.30 12.89 -3.74
N PRO A 229 -0.83 12.61 -4.41
CA PRO A 229 -1.40 11.26 -4.44
C PRO A 229 -0.55 10.30 -5.27
N TRP A 230 -0.51 9.03 -4.87
CA TRP A 230 0.25 7.97 -5.54
C TRP A 230 -0.67 6.99 -6.27
N ILE A 231 -0.24 6.56 -7.46
CA ILE A 231 -0.62 5.27 -8.07
C ILE A 231 0.54 4.31 -7.88
N VAL A 232 0.25 3.10 -7.38
CA VAL A 232 1.28 2.11 -7.06
C VAL A 232 0.91 0.76 -7.65
N THR A 233 1.91 0.04 -8.12
CA THR A 233 1.85 -1.41 -8.36
C THR A 233 3.07 -2.05 -7.71
N TRP A 234 3.11 -3.39 -7.68
CA TRP A 234 4.27 -4.16 -7.26
C TRP A 234 5.06 -4.67 -8.46
N ASP A 235 6.30 -5.11 -8.19
CA ASP A 235 7.03 -6.06 -9.01
C ASP A 235 7.44 -7.28 -8.16
N ASP A 236 8.59 -7.91 -8.39
CA ASP A 236 8.96 -9.14 -7.68
C ASP A 236 9.37 -8.91 -6.24
N HIS A 237 10.13 -7.85 -5.96
CA HIS A 237 10.79 -7.69 -4.66
C HIS A 237 9.84 -7.28 -3.52
N GLU A 238 8.61 -6.91 -3.84
CA GLU A 238 7.52 -6.89 -2.85
C GLU A 238 7.27 -8.26 -2.20
N VAL A 239 7.65 -9.35 -2.86
CA VAL A 239 7.55 -10.73 -2.38
C VAL A 239 8.91 -11.41 -2.34
N SER A 240 9.47 -11.79 -3.49
CA SER A 240 10.71 -12.53 -3.62
C SER A 240 11.22 -12.40 -5.05
N ASN A 241 12.52 -12.16 -5.18
CA ASN A 241 13.19 -11.96 -6.47
C ASN A 241 12.73 -12.97 -7.54
N ASP A 242 12.38 -12.46 -8.72
CA ASP A 242 11.95 -13.18 -9.91
C ASP A 242 10.72 -14.10 -9.76
N TYR A 243 9.86 -13.95 -8.74
CA TYR A 243 8.69 -14.84 -8.67
C TYR A 243 7.78 -14.72 -9.91
N ALA A 244 7.18 -15.85 -10.30
CA ALA A 244 6.29 -15.93 -11.45
C ALA A 244 5.05 -16.73 -11.11
N GLY A 245 3.89 -16.07 -11.15
CA GLY A 245 2.64 -16.70 -10.75
C GLY A 245 2.73 -17.20 -9.31
N ASP A 246 2.62 -18.50 -9.14
CA ASP A 246 2.61 -19.23 -7.88
C ASP A 246 3.96 -19.87 -7.50
N ARG A 247 5.08 -19.45 -8.10
CA ARG A 247 6.41 -19.99 -7.80
C ARG A 247 7.44 -18.90 -7.54
N ASP A 248 8.31 -19.13 -6.55
CA ASP A 248 9.53 -18.36 -6.34
C ASP A 248 10.75 -19.03 -6.98
N PHE A 249 11.90 -18.40 -6.77
CA PHE A 249 13.20 -18.91 -7.17
C PHE A 249 13.53 -20.29 -6.58
N LEU A 250 13.17 -20.55 -5.31
CA LEU A 250 13.52 -21.79 -4.61
C LEU A 250 12.53 -22.93 -4.86
N LEU A 251 11.45 -22.67 -5.61
CA LEU A 251 10.36 -23.61 -5.83
C LEU A 251 9.75 -24.10 -4.51
N ASP A 252 9.64 -23.19 -3.53
CA ASP A 252 9.13 -23.50 -2.20
C ASP A 252 7.64 -23.86 -2.30
N PRO A 253 7.21 -25.07 -1.86
CA PRO A 253 5.80 -25.45 -1.84
C PRO A 253 4.93 -24.53 -0.95
N GLN A 254 5.54 -23.74 -0.06
CA GLN A 254 4.87 -22.77 0.79
C GLN A 254 4.87 -21.35 0.22
N PHE A 255 5.31 -21.14 -1.03
CA PHE A 255 5.42 -19.79 -1.60
C PHE A 255 4.11 -18.99 -1.56
N LEU A 256 2.95 -19.61 -1.75
CA LEU A 256 1.67 -18.89 -1.67
C LEU A 256 1.37 -18.35 -0.27
N VAL A 257 1.87 -18.99 0.79
CA VAL A 257 1.80 -18.48 2.16
C VAL A 257 2.67 -17.23 2.31
N ARG A 258 3.89 -17.27 1.77
CA ARG A 258 4.79 -16.10 1.71
C ARG A 258 4.17 -14.95 0.90
N ARG A 259 3.58 -15.25 -0.26
CA ARG A 259 2.88 -14.26 -1.09
C ARG A 259 1.67 -13.66 -0.38
N ALA A 260 0.89 -14.45 0.36
CA ALA A 260 -0.20 -13.92 1.18
C ALA A 260 0.30 -12.92 2.23
N ALA A 261 1.38 -13.27 2.94
CA ALA A 261 2.02 -12.39 3.92
C ALA A 261 2.55 -11.09 3.28
N ALA A 262 3.24 -11.19 2.15
CA ALA A 262 3.79 -10.07 1.41
C ALA A 262 2.70 -9.12 0.88
N TYR A 263 1.66 -9.65 0.23
CA TYR A 263 0.57 -8.86 -0.33
C TYR A 263 -0.29 -8.22 0.75
N GLN A 264 -0.49 -8.90 1.89
CA GLN A 264 -1.13 -8.28 3.04
C GLN A 264 -0.29 -7.09 3.55
N ALA A 265 1.01 -7.27 3.76
CA ALA A 265 1.88 -6.18 4.18
C ALA A 265 1.92 -5.04 3.16
N PHE A 266 1.90 -5.33 1.85
CA PHE A 266 1.79 -4.31 0.80
C PHE A 266 0.52 -3.47 1.00
N TYR A 267 -0.65 -4.11 1.12
CA TYR A 267 -1.92 -3.40 1.36
C TYR A 267 -1.85 -2.53 2.61
N GLU A 268 -1.33 -3.07 3.71
CA GLU A 268 -1.20 -2.35 4.99
C GLU A 268 -0.32 -1.10 4.90
N HIS A 269 0.55 -0.98 3.89
CA HIS A 269 1.55 0.10 3.77
C HIS A 269 1.38 1.02 2.56
N MET A 270 0.39 0.73 1.71
CA MET A 270 0.12 1.48 0.48
C MET A 270 -1.23 2.19 0.52
N PRO A 271 -1.34 3.40 -0.05
CA PRO A 271 -2.59 4.15 -0.13
C PRO A 271 -3.48 3.65 -1.26
N ILE A 272 -3.77 2.34 -1.27
CA ILE A 272 -4.63 1.69 -2.25
C ILE A 272 -6.00 1.40 -1.65
N ARG A 273 -7.02 1.39 -2.49
CA ARG A 273 -8.36 0.97 -2.08
C ARG A 273 -8.35 -0.53 -1.89
N LEU A 274 -8.89 -1.02 -0.78
CA LEU A 274 -8.97 -2.47 -0.54
C LEU A 274 -9.79 -3.11 -1.67
N PRO A 275 -9.20 -3.99 -2.48
CA PRO A 275 -9.97 -4.75 -3.46
C PRO A 275 -10.86 -5.76 -2.73
N ASN A 276 -11.95 -6.19 -3.36
CA ASN A 276 -12.77 -7.27 -2.83
C ASN A 276 -11.89 -8.53 -2.64
N LEU A 277 -11.56 -8.82 -1.38
CA LEU A 277 -10.81 -10.01 -1.02
C LEU A 277 -11.76 -11.20 -1.03
N GLN A 278 -11.28 -12.32 -1.56
CA GLN A 278 -11.97 -13.60 -1.41
C GLN A 278 -12.00 -14.01 0.06
N SER A 279 -12.96 -14.84 0.45
CA SER A 279 -12.95 -15.46 1.77
C SER A 279 -11.90 -16.57 1.82
N GLY A 280 -11.19 -16.70 2.94
CA GLY A 280 -10.24 -17.79 3.15
C GLY A 280 -8.94 -17.33 3.83
N PRO A 281 -8.12 -18.29 4.30
CA PRO A 281 -6.84 -17.99 4.94
C PRO A 281 -5.84 -17.34 3.98
N ASP A 282 -5.85 -17.73 2.70
CA ASP A 282 -4.90 -17.23 1.69
C ASP A 282 -5.45 -16.05 0.88
N ARG A 283 -6.47 -15.36 1.39
CA ARG A 283 -7.19 -14.30 0.66
C ARG A 283 -6.28 -13.23 0.07
N PHE A 284 -5.18 -12.91 0.75
CA PHE A 284 -4.23 -11.92 0.28
C PHE A 284 -3.32 -12.45 -0.83
N ALA A 285 -3.05 -13.75 -0.93
CA ALA A 285 -2.29 -14.30 -2.07
C ALA A 285 -3.01 -14.10 -3.41
N HIS A 286 -4.31 -13.84 -3.37
CA HIS A 286 -5.16 -13.56 -4.53
C HIS A 286 -5.60 -12.10 -4.61
N MET A 287 -4.97 -11.21 -3.84
CA MET A 287 -5.28 -9.79 -3.87
C MET A 287 -5.03 -9.24 -5.29
N ARG A 288 -6.01 -8.52 -5.82
CA ARG A 288 -5.98 -7.93 -7.16
C ARG A 288 -5.52 -6.48 -7.08
N ILE A 289 -4.33 -6.16 -7.60
CA ILE A 289 -3.80 -4.79 -7.61
C ILE A 289 -4.09 -4.01 -8.89
N HIS A 290 -4.23 -4.68 -10.04
CA HIS A 290 -4.40 -3.99 -11.31
C HIS A 290 -5.64 -3.09 -11.27
N ASP A 291 -5.54 -1.89 -11.82
CA ASP A 291 -6.61 -0.88 -11.75
C ASP A 291 -6.56 0.03 -12.98
N ARG A 292 -7.61 0.84 -13.14
CA ARG A 292 -7.67 1.88 -14.17
C ARG A 292 -8.02 3.22 -13.54
N LEU A 293 -7.23 4.23 -13.87
CA LEU A 293 -7.45 5.59 -13.42
C LEU A 293 -7.48 6.54 -14.61
N ASP A 294 -8.49 7.42 -14.64
CA ASP A 294 -8.64 8.45 -15.66
C ASP A 294 -8.27 9.81 -15.06
N TRP A 295 -7.42 10.56 -15.75
CA TRP A 295 -7.08 11.95 -15.42
C TRP A 295 -7.79 12.90 -16.39
N GLY A 296 -9.09 13.07 -16.16
CA GLY A 296 -9.99 13.63 -17.16
C GLY A 296 -9.88 12.89 -18.49
N ARG A 297 -9.88 13.65 -19.59
CA ARG A 297 -9.66 13.14 -20.96
C ARG A 297 -8.18 13.13 -21.38
N LEU A 298 -7.28 13.66 -20.54
CA LEU A 298 -5.87 13.86 -20.91
C LEU A 298 -5.09 12.54 -20.90
N ALA A 299 -5.28 11.72 -19.86
CA ALA A 299 -4.55 10.48 -19.71
C ALA A 299 -5.41 9.39 -19.05
N ARG A 300 -5.18 8.15 -19.48
CA ARG A 300 -5.71 6.95 -18.84
C ARG A 300 -4.54 6.08 -18.41
N PHE A 301 -4.47 5.79 -17.12
CA PHE A 301 -3.49 4.90 -16.54
C PHE A 301 -4.07 3.49 -16.44
N HIS A 302 -3.38 2.53 -17.05
CA HIS A 302 -3.62 1.11 -16.86
C HIS A 302 -2.56 0.59 -15.89
N VAL A 303 -2.93 0.43 -14.62
CA VAL A 303 -2.06 -0.14 -13.59
C VAL A 303 -2.11 -1.64 -13.75
N LEU A 304 -1.03 -2.24 -14.24
CA LEU A 304 -0.95 -3.67 -14.52
C LEU A 304 -0.30 -4.44 -13.36
N ASP A 305 -0.61 -5.73 -13.29
CA ASP A 305 0.06 -6.71 -12.46
C ASP A 305 0.82 -7.68 -13.36
N SER A 306 2.14 -7.55 -13.38
CA SER A 306 3.01 -8.34 -14.26
C SER A 306 3.56 -9.60 -13.59
N ARG A 307 3.18 -9.88 -12.35
CA ARG A 307 3.78 -10.96 -11.54
C ARG A 307 2.77 -12.03 -11.12
N GLN A 308 1.59 -11.64 -10.62
CA GLN A 308 0.63 -12.61 -10.07
C GLN A 308 0.10 -13.61 -11.10
N PHE A 309 0.04 -13.22 -12.38
CA PHE A 309 -0.62 -13.97 -13.45
C PHE A 309 0.30 -14.40 -14.59
N ARG A 310 1.60 -14.08 -14.51
CA ARG A 310 2.55 -14.39 -15.58
C ARG A 310 2.83 -15.89 -15.67
N SER A 311 3.13 -16.36 -16.87
CA SER A 311 3.78 -17.65 -17.07
C SER A 311 5.17 -17.67 -16.43
N TYR A 312 5.65 -18.88 -16.13
CA TYR A 312 7.01 -19.08 -15.64
C TYR A 312 8.04 -18.62 -16.67
N GLN A 313 9.21 -18.18 -16.19
CA GLN A 313 10.30 -17.78 -17.07
C GLN A 313 10.81 -18.98 -17.88
N ALA A 314 11.11 -18.75 -19.16
CA ALA A 314 11.63 -19.78 -20.05
C ALA A 314 13.03 -20.24 -19.64
N CYS A 315 13.30 -21.53 -19.84
CA CYS A 315 14.57 -22.21 -19.60
C CYS A 315 15.15 -21.96 -18.20
N PRO A 316 14.38 -22.30 -17.15
CA PRO A 316 14.90 -22.29 -15.79
C PRO A 316 16.08 -23.25 -15.65
N LYS A 317 16.99 -22.97 -14.71
CA LYS A 317 18.02 -23.93 -14.34
C LYS A 317 17.36 -25.12 -13.62
N PRO A 318 17.93 -26.34 -13.68
CA PRO A 318 17.42 -27.46 -12.91
C PRO A 318 17.22 -27.09 -11.44
N GLU A 319 16.07 -27.49 -10.87
CA GLU A 319 15.70 -27.29 -9.45
C GLU A 319 15.61 -25.81 -9.02
N ARG A 320 15.39 -24.89 -9.96
CA ARG A 320 15.34 -23.45 -9.67
C ARG A 320 14.27 -22.75 -10.51
N GLY A 321 13.45 -21.92 -9.88
CA GLY A 321 12.54 -20.99 -10.54
C GLY A 321 13.21 -19.64 -10.89
N GLY A 322 12.39 -18.68 -11.30
CA GLY A 322 12.83 -17.31 -11.58
C GLY A 322 13.59 -17.16 -12.89
N ALA A 323 14.13 -15.95 -13.11
CA ALA A 323 14.74 -15.59 -14.38
C ALA A 323 16.12 -16.25 -14.57
N ASN A 324 16.46 -16.44 -15.85
CA ASN A 324 17.74 -16.95 -16.30
C ASN A 324 18.13 -16.26 -17.62
N SER A 325 19.41 -16.31 -17.97
CA SER A 325 19.85 -15.82 -19.28
C SER A 325 19.37 -16.79 -20.37
N VAL A 326 18.46 -16.31 -21.22
CA VAL A 326 17.92 -17.09 -22.35
C VAL A 326 18.88 -17.00 -23.53
N THR A 327 19.48 -18.11 -23.91
CA THR A 327 20.42 -18.21 -25.05
C THR A 327 19.78 -18.98 -26.21
N SER A 328 20.49 -19.10 -27.34
CA SER A 328 20.01 -19.86 -28.50
C SER A 328 19.72 -21.34 -28.22
N SER A 329 20.30 -21.92 -27.15
CA SER A 329 20.04 -23.30 -26.73
C SER A 329 18.71 -23.47 -25.98
N CYS A 330 18.06 -22.37 -25.58
CA CYS A 330 16.74 -22.42 -24.99
C CYS A 330 15.71 -22.68 -26.08
N ILE A 331 15.12 -23.88 -26.12
CA ILE A 331 14.07 -24.22 -27.08
C ILE A 331 12.75 -23.53 -26.71
N GLU A 332 12.47 -23.39 -25.40
CA GLU A 332 11.28 -22.71 -24.87
C GLU A 332 11.19 -21.23 -25.28
N ARG A 333 12.29 -20.59 -25.72
CA ARG A 333 12.27 -19.19 -26.21
C ARG A 333 11.41 -18.99 -27.47
N LEU A 334 11.05 -20.09 -28.14
CA LEU A 334 10.23 -20.10 -29.35
C LEU A 334 8.78 -20.51 -29.05
N ASP A 335 8.46 -20.85 -27.79
CA ASP A 335 7.10 -21.15 -27.35
C ASP A 335 6.32 -19.82 -27.25
N PRO A 336 5.17 -19.66 -27.97
CA PRO A 336 4.45 -18.39 -28.10
C PRO A 336 3.85 -17.82 -26.82
#